data_AF-A0A2E0KYR5-F1
#
_entry.id   AF-A0A2E0KYR5-F1
#
_cell.length_a   1.000
_cell.length_b   1.000
_cell.length_c   1.000
_cell.angle_alpha   90.00
_cell.angle_beta   90.00
_cell.angle_gamma   90.00
#
_symmetry.space_group_name_H-M   'P 1'
#
loop_
_entity.id
_entity.type
_entity.pdbx_description
1 polymer ?
#
loop_
_entity_poly.entity_id
_entity_poly.type
_entity_poly.pdbx_seq_one_letter_code
_entity_poly.pdbx_strand_id
1 'polypeptide(L)'
;MLIEKPLVLLLLIVLTILSGFGDAQGFFHASNIWQNGKISWMEVGKSAAGFSFGIVVYWIVLRYMAQVGVVSPEVQTIIWFVVTLIGVAFVSGQFFKWQLVDQIVAFSLLIGIGWLLIRTSQPG
;
A
#
# COMPACT_ATOMS: atom_id res chain seq x y z
N MET A 1 9.90 -26.07 -3.80
CA MET A 1 9.37 -26.09 -2.42
C MET A 1 7.88 -25.78 -2.51
N LEU A 2 7.03 -26.80 -2.37
CA LEU A 2 5.58 -26.65 -2.42
C LEU A 2 5.12 -26.07 -1.08
N ILE A 3 5.06 -24.74 -0.99
CA ILE A 3 4.39 -24.09 0.14
C ILE A 3 2.90 -24.38 -0.01
N GLU A 4 2.24 -24.82 1.06
CA GLU A 4 0.80 -25.08 1.03
C GLU A 4 0.02 -23.81 0.66
N LYS A 5 -1.01 -23.95 -0.18
CA LYS A 5 -1.89 -22.84 -0.60
C LYS A 5 -2.35 -21.91 0.53
N PRO A 6 -2.81 -22.40 1.71
CA PRO A 6 -3.20 -21.50 2.81
C PRO A 6 -2.02 -20.68 3.34
N LEU A 7 -0.83 -21.25 3.41
CA LEU A 7 0.37 -20.55 3.86
C LEU A 7 0.79 -19.47 2.84
N VAL A 8 0.67 -19.73 1.53
CA VAL A 8 0.91 -18.71 0.49
C VAL A 8 -0.03 -17.53 0.66
N LEU A 9 -1.32 -17.77 0.87
CA LEU A 9 -2.30 -16.70 1.06
C LEU A 9 -2.04 -15.89 2.33
N LEU A 10 -1.72 -16.56 3.44
CA LEU A 10 -1.36 -15.89 4.69
C LEU A 10 -0.12 -15.01 4.50
N LEU A 11 0.94 -15.55 3.88
CA LEU A 11 2.16 -14.79 3.59
C LEU A 11 1.88 -13.61 2.67
N LEU A 12 1.06 -13.79 1.63
CA LEU A 12 0.68 -12.72 0.73
C LEU A 12 -0.01 -11.58 1.49
N ILE A 13 -0.98 -11.88 2.35
CA ILE A 13 -1.68 -10.88 3.15
C ILE A 13 -0.72 -10.16 4.09
N VAL A 14 0.05 -10.91 4.89
CA VAL A 14 0.97 -10.34 5.88
C VAL A 14 2.04 -9.48 5.21
N LEU A 15 2.68 -9.98 4.15
CA LEU A 15 3.72 -9.25 3.45
C LEU A 15 3.17 -8.01 2.73
N THR A 16 1.95 -8.07 2.17
CA THR A 16 1.31 -6.89 1.57
C THR A 16 1.06 -5.82 2.63
N ILE A 17 0.56 -6.21 3.82
CA ILE A 17 0.37 -5.30 4.95
C ILE A 17 1.69 -4.68 5.38
N LEU A 18 2.76 -5.47 5.53
CA LEU A 18 4.08 -4.97 5.90
C LEU A 18 4.66 -4.01 4.86
N SER A 19 4.54 -4.34 3.57
CA SER A 19 4.97 -3.50 2.46
C SER A 19 4.24 -2.16 2.47
N GLY A 20 2.91 -2.18 2.44
CA GLY A 20 2.11 -0.96 2.44
C GLY A 20 2.27 -0.13 3.72
N PHE A 21 2.53 -0.76 4.87
CA PHE A 21 2.87 -0.05 6.10
C PHE A 21 4.24 0.65 6.00
N GLY A 22 5.23 0.01 5.38
CA GLY A 22 6.53 0.63 5.07
C GLY A 22 6.39 1.89 4.23
N ASP A 23 5.66 1.78 3.12
CA ASP A 23 5.40 2.92 2.24
C ASP A 23 4.54 3.99 2.92
N ALA A 24 3.59 3.61 3.77
CA ALA A 24 2.82 4.55 4.58
C ALA A 24 3.69 5.38 5.53
N GLN A 25 4.67 4.77 6.19
CA GLN A 25 5.68 5.51 6.97
C GLN A 25 6.51 6.43 6.07
N GLY A 26 6.89 5.94 4.88
CA GLY A 26 7.55 6.71 3.84
C GLY A 26 6.80 8.00 3.51
N PHE A 27 5.50 7.89 3.20
CA PHE A 27 4.61 9.01 2.90
C PHE A 27 4.39 9.95 4.10
N PHE A 28 4.20 9.38 5.30
CA PHE A 28 4.01 10.18 6.51
C PHE A 28 5.22 11.10 6.76
N HIS A 29 6.43 10.54 6.74
CA HIS A 29 7.65 11.33 6.92
C HIS A 29 7.94 12.24 5.72
N ALA A 30 7.58 11.83 4.49
CA ALA A 30 7.71 12.68 3.30
C ALA A 30 6.94 13.99 3.43
N SER A 31 5.73 13.95 4.00
CA SER A 31 4.90 15.14 4.22
C SER A 31 5.53 16.14 5.21
N ASN A 32 6.54 15.71 5.97
CA ASN A 32 7.25 16.50 6.97
C ASN A 32 8.67 16.91 6.55
N ILE A 33 9.10 16.62 5.31
CA ILE A 33 10.46 16.97 4.82
C ILE A 33 10.65 18.48 4.74
N TRP A 34 9.65 19.21 4.26
CA TRP A 34 9.71 20.66 4.11
C TRP A 34 8.96 21.32 5.25
N GLN A 35 9.70 21.87 6.22
CA GLN A 35 9.11 22.61 7.34
C GLN A 35 9.69 24.02 7.39
N ASN A 36 8.82 25.03 7.40
CA ASN A 36 9.20 26.44 7.44
C ASN A 36 10.22 26.84 6.34
N GLY A 37 10.05 26.29 5.14
CA GLY A 37 10.94 26.54 3.99
C GLY A 37 12.31 25.89 4.06
N LYS A 38 12.57 25.05 5.06
CA LYS A 38 13.83 24.31 5.23
C LYS A 38 13.61 22.81 5.11
N ILE A 39 14.63 22.10 4.62
CA ILE A 39 14.64 20.64 4.54
C ILE A 39 15.00 20.06 5.91
N SER A 40 14.17 19.15 6.40
CA SER A 40 14.48 18.26 7.52
C SER A 40 15.12 16.98 7.00
N TRP A 41 16.45 16.90 7.04
CA TRP A 41 17.20 15.71 6.59
C TRP A 41 16.89 14.45 7.41
N MET A 42 16.47 14.62 8.67
CA MET A 42 16.00 13.52 9.50
C MET A 42 14.72 12.89 8.90
N GLU A 43 13.77 13.72 8.48
CA GLU A 43 12.53 13.24 7.86
C GLU A 43 12.78 12.66 6.46
N VAL A 44 13.76 13.19 5.72
CA VAL A 44 14.24 12.57 4.46
C VAL A 44 14.74 11.15 4.73
N GLY A 45 15.61 10.96 5.73
CA GLY A 45 16.16 9.65 6.07
C GLY A 45 15.08 8.64 6.47
N LYS A 46 14.14 9.05 7.33
CA LYS A 46 13.02 8.17 7.74
C LYS A 46 12.10 7.83 6.58
N SER A 47 11.79 8.81 5.73
CA SER A 47 10.97 8.61 4.53
C SER A 47 11.63 7.63 3.56
N ALA A 48 12.90 7.85 3.26
CA ALA A 48 13.68 6.96 2.38
C ALA A 48 13.77 5.54 2.95
N ALA A 49 13.96 5.38 4.26
CA ALA A 49 13.97 4.07 4.92
C ALA A 49 12.61 3.37 4.81
N GLY A 50 11.51 4.10 5.06
CA GLY A 50 10.15 3.58 4.92
C GLY A 50 9.86 3.05 3.51
N PHE A 51 10.10 3.88 2.48
CA PHE A 51 9.93 3.46 1.08
C PHE A 51 10.86 2.31 0.68
N SER A 52 12.12 2.34 1.11
CA SER A 52 13.06 1.26 0.79
C SER A 52 12.59 -0.07 1.37
N PHE A 53 12.11 -0.07 2.62
CA PHE A 53 11.53 -1.25 3.23
C PHE A 53 10.25 -1.69 2.48
N GLY A 54 9.33 -0.76 2.23
CA GLY A 54 8.07 -1.02 1.54
C GLY A 54 8.25 -1.66 0.17
N ILE A 55 9.12 -1.09 -0.66
CA ILE A 55 9.45 -1.59 -2.01
C ILE A 55 10.14 -2.96 -1.96
N VAL A 56 11.13 -3.16 -1.07
CA VAL A 56 11.82 -4.45 -0.97
C VAL A 56 10.84 -5.56 -0.56
N VAL A 57 9.94 -5.29 0.39
CA VAL A 57 8.91 -6.27 0.77
C VAL A 57 7.90 -6.46 -0.37
N TYR A 58 7.53 -5.41 -1.10
CA TYR A 58 6.63 -5.50 -2.26
C TYR A 58 7.17 -6.46 -3.33
N TRP A 59 8.47 -6.41 -3.63
CA TRP A 59 9.07 -7.35 -4.59
C TRP A 59 8.93 -8.82 -4.14
N ILE A 60 8.95 -9.08 -2.83
CA ILE A 60 8.68 -10.41 -2.29
C ILE A 60 7.19 -10.76 -2.45
N VAL A 61 6.28 -9.81 -2.20
CA VAL A 61 4.84 -9.98 -2.42
C VAL A 61 4.53 -10.36 -3.87
N LEU A 62 5.16 -9.70 -4.85
CA LEU A 62 4.96 -9.96 -6.28
C LEU A 62 5.21 -11.42 -6.65
N ARG A 63 6.22 -12.06 -6.03
CA ARG A 63 6.50 -13.49 -6.21
C ARG A 63 5.30 -14.36 -5.80
N TYR A 64 4.65 -14.04 -4.69
CA TYR A 64 3.49 -14.80 -4.19
C TYR A 64 2.21 -14.46 -4.96
N MET A 65 2.02 -13.20 -5.36
CA MET A 65 0.93 -12.79 -6.26
C MET A 65 0.96 -13.57 -7.58
N ALA A 66 2.15 -13.74 -8.18
CA ALA A 66 2.31 -14.55 -9.39
C ALA A 66 1.94 -16.04 -9.18
N GLN A 67 2.23 -16.61 -8.00
CA GLN A 67 1.87 -18.01 -7.67
C GLN A 67 0.35 -18.24 -7.58
N VAL A 68 -0.42 -17.20 -7.24
CA VAL A 68 -1.89 -17.25 -7.19
C VAL A 68 -2.54 -16.70 -8.46
N GLY A 69 -1.76 -16.43 -9.52
CA GLY A 69 -2.24 -15.99 -10.84
C GLY A 69 -2.46 -14.49 -10.97
N VAL A 70 -2.08 -13.68 -9.97
CA VAL A 70 -2.17 -12.22 -10.01
C VAL A 70 -0.90 -11.66 -10.66
N VAL A 71 -0.95 -11.51 -11.99
CA VAL A 71 0.20 -11.03 -12.80
C VAL A 71 -0.02 -9.65 -13.41
N SER A 72 -1.27 -9.15 -13.45
CA SER A 72 -1.58 -7.81 -13.97
C SER A 72 -0.97 -6.73 -13.07
N PRO A 73 -0.14 -5.82 -13.61
CA PRO A 73 0.43 -4.70 -12.85
C PRO A 73 -0.64 -3.81 -12.21
N GLU A 74 -1.78 -3.63 -12.88
CA GLU A 74 -2.90 -2.82 -12.41
C GLU A 74 -3.51 -3.42 -11.14
N VAL A 75 -3.74 -4.75 -11.15
CA VAL A 75 -4.28 -5.48 -10.00
C VAL A 75 -3.28 -5.51 -8.85
N GLN A 76 -2.00 -5.76 -9.13
CA GLN A 76 -0.95 -5.73 -8.11
C GLN A 76 -0.83 -4.34 -7.44
N THR A 77 -0.87 -3.30 -8.26
CA THR A 77 -0.76 -1.90 -7.81
C THR A 77 -1.95 -1.52 -6.94
N ILE A 78 -3.19 -1.82 -7.34
CA ILE A 78 -4.36 -1.43 -6.54
C ILE A 78 -4.39 -2.13 -5.18
N ILE A 79 -4.00 -3.41 -5.13
CA ILE A 79 -3.92 -4.17 -3.86
C ILE A 79 -2.91 -3.48 -2.93
N TRP A 80 -1.71 -3.19 -3.43
CA TRP A 80 -0.69 -2.49 -2.65
C TRP A 80 -1.12 -1.07 -2.24
N PHE A 81 -1.75 -0.33 -3.15
CA PHE A 81 -2.14 1.06 -2.92
C PHE A 81 -3.25 1.18 -1.87
N VAL A 82 -4.24 0.29 -1.89
CA VAL A 82 -5.30 0.21 -0.86
C VAL A 82 -4.68 0.05 0.53
N VAL A 83 -3.77 -0.92 0.67
CA VAL A 83 -3.11 -1.19 1.96
C VAL A 83 -2.25 -0.01 2.40
N THR A 84 -1.54 0.62 1.46
CA THR A 84 -0.72 1.81 1.73
C THR A 84 -1.56 2.99 2.19
N LEU A 85 -2.69 3.28 1.51
CA LEU A 85 -3.60 4.36 1.90
C LEU A 85 -4.18 4.14 3.30
N ILE A 86 -4.63 2.92 3.60
CA ILE A 86 -5.10 2.56 4.95
C ILE A 86 -3.97 2.77 5.97
N GLY A 87 -2.75 2.33 5.63
CA GLY A 87 -1.55 2.56 6.44
C GLY A 87 -1.32 4.04 6.73
N VAL A 88 -1.36 4.91 5.71
CA VAL A 88 -1.17 6.36 5.88
C VAL A 88 -2.26 6.95 6.78
N ALA A 89 -3.51 6.55 6.55
CA ALA A 89 -4.64 7.02 7.36
C ALA A 89 -4.48 6.61 8.84
N PHE A 90 -3.97 5.41 9.10
CA PHE A 90 -3.66 4.92 10.44
C PHE A 90 -2.47 5.64 11.08
N VAL A 91 -1.34 5.76 10.37
CA VAL A 91 -0.10 6.39 10.87
C VAL A 91 -0.30 7.88 11.14
N SER A 92 -1.07 8.58 10.30
CA SER A 92 -1.43 9.98 10.54
C SER A 92 -2.36 10.18 11.75
N GLY A 93 -3.00 9.12 12.24
CA GLY A 93 -4.01 9.19 13.31
C GLY A 93 -5.28 9.96 12.93
N GLN A 94 -5.40 10.42 11.69
CA GLN A 94 -6.54 11.21 11.22
C GLN A 94 -7.74 10.34 10.90
N PHE A 95 -7.53 9.07 10.52
CA PHE A 95 -8.62 8.17 10.14
C PHE A 95 -9.67 8.01 11.25
N PHE A 96 -9.24 7.91 12.51
CA PHE A 96 -10.14 7.82 13.67
C PHE A 96 -10.90 9.12 13.97
N LYS A 97 -10.52 10.22 13.33
CA LYS A 97 -11.19 11.53 13.44
C LYS A 97 -12.14 11.82 12.28
N TRP A 98 -12.12 11.00 11.23
CA TRP A 98 -12.98 11.19 10.06
C TRP A 98 -14.43 10.98 10.42
N GLN A 99 -15.32 11.77 9.80
CA GLN A 99 -16.75 11.53 9.92
C GLN A 99 -17.11 10.25 9.17
N LEU A 100 -18.20 9.59 9.59
CA LEU A 100 -18.66 8.35 8.96
C LEU A 100 -18.89 8.52 7.44
N VAL A 101 -19.35 9.70 7.02
CA VAL A 101 -19.54 10.05 5.61
C VAL A 101 -18.23 10.00 4.83
N ASP A 102 -17.14 10.54 5.38
CA ASP A 102 -15.82 10.56 4.73
C ASP A 102 -15.27 9.13 4.55
N GLN A 103 -15.51 8.26 5.54
CA GLN A 103 -15.14 6.85 5.46
C GLN A 103 -15.92 6.15 4.33
N ILE A 104 -17.24 6.36 4.24
CA ILE A 104 -18.07 5.79 3.17
C ILE A 104 -17.62 6.26 1.79
N VAL A 105 -17.29 7.56 1.64
CA VAL A 105 -16.76 8.12 0.40
C VAL A 105 -15.43 7.45 0.04
N ALA A 106 -14.51 7.31 1.00
CA ALA A 106 -13.23 6.64 0.78
C ALA A 106 -13.42 5.19 0.30
N PHE A 107 -14.28 4.40 0.96
CA PHE A 107 -14.59 3.04 0.54
C PHE A 107 -15.21 2.98 -0.86
N SER A 108 -16.14 3.89 -1.17
CA SER A 108 -16.80 3.95 -2.48
C SER A 108 -15.79 4.25 -3.60
N LEU A 109 -14.85 5.16 -3.35
CA LEU A 109 -13.77 5.47 -4.30
C LEU A 109 -12.82 4.30 -4.51
N LEU A 110 -12.40 3.61 -3.44
CA LEU A 110 -11.55 2.42 -3.54
C LEU A 110 -12.22 1.32 -4.37
N ILE A 111 -13.51 1.07 -4.15
CA ILE A 111 -14.29 0.11 -4.93
C ILE A 111 -14.40 0.56 -6.39
N GLY A 112 -14.70 1.83 -6.64
CA GLY A 112 -14.84 2.38 -7.99
C GLY A 112 -13.55 2.29 -8.81
N ILE A 113 -12.42 2.65 -8.21
CA ILE A 113 -11.09 2.56 -8.86
C ILE A 113 -10.72 1.09 -9.08
N GLY A 114 -10.91 0.22 -8.08
CA GLY A 114 -10.63 -1.21 -8.20
C GLY A 114 -11.43 -1.86 -9.31
N TRP A 115 -12.73 -1.58 -9.40
CA TRP A 115 -13.58 -2.05 -10.48
C TRP A 115 -13.11 -1.57 -11.86
N LEU A 116 -12.77 -0.29 -11.99
CA LEU A 116 -12.29 0.29 -13.25
C LEU A 116 -11.01 -0.42 -13.72
N LEU A 117 -10.02 -0.59 -12.83
CA LEU A 117 -8.74 -1.21 -13.16
C LEU A 117 -8.86 -2.69 -13.52
N ILE A 118 -9.74 -3.44 -12.83
CA ILE A 118 -10.01 -4.84 -13.19
C ILE A 118 -10.66 -4.92 -14.58
N ARG A 119 -11.59 -4.00 -14.88
CA ARG A 119 -12.27 -3.98 -16.18
C ARG A 119 -11.32 -3.64 -17.33
N THR A 120 -10.36 -2.73 -17.12
CA THR A 120 -9.43 -2.28 -18.16
C THR A 120 -8.19 -3.16 -18.32
N SER A 121 -7.90 -4.02 -17.35
CA SER A 121 -6.73 -4.93 -17.40
C SER A 121 -7.02 -6.25 -18.12
N GLN A 122 -8.27 -6.54 -18.49
CA GLN A 122 -8.58 -7.68 -19.35
C GLN A 122 -8.14 -7.36 -20.80
N PRO A 123 -7.25 -8.15 -21.41
CA PRO A 123 -6.91 -7.97 -22.82
C PRO A 123 -8.17 -8.16 -23.67
N GLY A 124 -8.46 -7.19 -24.53
CA GLY A 124 -9.48 -7.30 -25.57
C GLY A 124 -9.10 -8.32 -26.65
#